data_AF-A0A7G6TVG4-F1
#
_entry.id   AF-A0A7G6TVG4-F1
#
_cell.length_a   1.000
_cell.length_b   1.000
_cell.length_c   1.000
_cell.angle_alpha   90.00
_cell.angle_beta   90.00
_cell.angle_gamma   90.00
#
_symmetry.space_group_name_H-M   'P 1'
#
loop_
_entity.id
_entity.type
_entity.pdbx_description
1 polymer ?
#
loop_
_entity_poly.entity_id
_entity_poly.type
_entity_poly.pdbx_seq_one_letter_code
_entity_poly.pdbx_strand_id
1 'polypeptide(L)'
;MRQTHAAYFGLQKSVCQRPTAEILNIAVVFVRVDEAAYQSYQFADARPWQALATVNRVFRGAYTNGQATFYGGLGSTACDLGYGIPKPGDEWMVYVSSGDGRVIYAFPAGVAFAADPNIRQ
;
A
#
# COMPACT_ATOMS: atom_id res chain seq x y z
N MET A 1 32.10 -4.88 -5.04
CA MET A 1 30.83 -4.96 -5.78
C MET A 1 29.90 -3.87 -5.25
N ARG A 2 29.78 -2.75 -5.99
CA ARG A 2 28.91 -1.61 -5.66
C ARG A 2 27.86 -1.47 -6.77
N GLN A 3 26.72 -2.11 -6.58
CA GLN A 3 25.48 -1.79 -7.27
C GLN A 3 24.39 -1.72 -6.20
N THR A 4 23.29 -1.00 -6.46
CA THR A 4 22.06 -0.89 -5.62
C THR A 4 22.00 0.19 -4.54
N HIS A 5 22.23 1.47 -4.88
CA HIS A 5 21.70 2.58 -4.06
C HIS A 5 21.01 3.65 -4.93
N ALA A 6 21.60 4.00 -6.07
CA ALA A 6 21.03 5.01 -6.98
C ALA A 6 19.77 4.53 -7.73
N ALA A 7 19.67 3.24 -8.05
CA ALA A 7 18.52 2.70 -8.79
C ALA A 7 17.22 2.69 -7.96
N TYR A 8 17.32 2.45 -6.65
CA TYR A 8 16.15 2.41 -5.74
C TYR A 8 15.57 3.81 -5.48
N PHE A 9 16.44 4.80 -5.27
CA PHE A 9 16.03 6.19 -5.06
C PHE A 9 15.41 6.83 -6.32
N GLY A 10 15.87 6.43 -7.51
CA GLY A 10 15.30 6.86 -8.80
C GLY A 10 13.91 6.29 -9.06
N LEU A 11 13.66 5.04 -8.66
CA LEU A 11 12.35 4.39 -8.69
C LEU A 11 11.39 4.97 -7.63
N GLN A 12 11.88 5.34 -6.45
CA GLN A 12 11.03 5.91 -5.38
C GLN A 12 10.51 7.31 -5.69
N LYS A 13 11.29 8.16 -6.36
CA LYS A 13 10.82 9.51 -6.78
C LYS A 13 9.73 9.43 -7.86
N SER A 14 9.75 8.41 -8.71
CA SER A 14 8.79 8.26 -9.82
C SER A 14 7.45 7.64 -9.40
N VAL A 15 7.37 7.00 -8.22
CA VAL A 15 6.12 6.41 -7.71
C VAL A 15 5.27 7.41 -6.91
N CYS A 16 5.89 8.42 -6.27
CA CYS A 16 5.16 9.41 -5.47
C CYS A 16 4.94 10.78 -6.16
N GLN A 17 5.60 11.07 -7.27
CA GLN A 17 5.38 12.30 -8.02
C GLN A 17 4.36 12.11 -9.14
N ARG A 18 3.13 12.53 -8.83
CA ARG A 18 2.01 12.89 -9.73
C ARG A 18 1.53 11.76 -10.66
N PRO A 19 0.26 11.33 -10.57
CA PRO A 19 -0.36 10.60 -11.67
C PRO A 19 -0.48 11.56 -12.85
N THR A 20 0.52 11.59 -13.74
CA THR A 20 0.39 12.18 -15.07
C THR A 20 -0.57 11.28 -15.85
N ALA A 21 -1.83 11.72 -15.92
CA ALA A 21 -2.86 11.28 -16.86
C ALA A 21 -3.40 9.83 -16.81
N GLU A 22 -2.97 8.96 -15.89
CA GLU A 22 -3.54 7.60 -15.70
C GLU A 22 -4.57 7.48 -14.55
N ILE A 23 -5.28 8.56 -14.24
CA ILE A 23 -6.29 8.59 -13.14
C ILE A 23 -7.50 7.68 -13.39
N LEU A 24 -7.61 7.00 -14.54
CA LEU A 24 -8.84 6.27 -14.89
C LEU A 24 -8.96 4.84 -14.34
N ASN A 25 -7.91 4.24 -13.78
CA ASN A 25 -7.92 2.82 -13.41
C ASN A 25 -7.35 2.57 -12.01
N ILE A 26 -8.05 3.04 -10.97
CA ILE A 26 -7.76 2.67 -9.56
C ILE A 26 -8.89 1.78 -9.06
N ALA A 27 -8.53 0.61 -8.51
CA ALA A 27 -9.43 -0.20 -7.73
C ALA A 27 -9.20 0.04 -6.24
N VAL A 28 -10.28 -0.03 -5.47
CA VAL A 28 -10.27 0.13 -4.02
C VAL A 28 -10.74 -1.18 -3.44
N VAL A 29 -9.86 -1.87 -2.73
CA VAL A 29 -10.10 -3.21 -2.22
C VAL A 29 -10.00 -3.23 -0.70
N PHE A 30 -10.96 -3.91 -0.09
CA PHE A 30 -11.00 -4.15 1.33
C PHE A 30 -10.45 -5.53 1.60
N VAL A 31 -9.45 -5.57 2.46
CA VAL A 31 -8.63 -6.75 2.68
C VAL A 31 -8.57 -7.08 4.17
N ARG A 32 -8.38 -8.36 4.46
CA ARG A 32 -8.04 -8.85 5.77
C ARG A 32 -6.59 -9.32 5.75
N VAL A 33 -5.78 -8.82 6.68
CA VAL A 33 -4.36 -9.15 6.77
C VAL A 33 -4.21 -10.60 7.20
N ASP A 34 -3.46 -11.37 6.42
CA ASP A 34 -3.14 -12.77 6.73
C ASP A 34 -1.86 -12.82 7.56
N GLU A 35 -0.83 -12.11 7.11
CA GLU A 35 0.46 -12.01 7.78
C GLU A 35 1.15 -10.67 7.48
N ALA A 36 2.01 -10.24 8.39
CA ALA A 36 2.86 -9.08 8.20
C ALA A 36 4.21 -9.29 8.89
N ALA A 37 5.27 -8.80 8.25
CA ALA A 37 6.63 -8.91 8.77
C ALA A 37 7.42 -7.62 8.52
N TYR A 38 8.32 -7.32 9.45
CA TYR A 38 9.36 -6.33 9.19
C TYR A 38 10.34 -6.88 8.16
N GLN A 39 10.75 -6.01 7.24
CA GLN A 39 11.80 -6.35 6.30
C GLN A 39 13.15 -6.34 7.01
N SER A 40 14.10 -7.13 6.51
CA SER A 40 15.41 -7.31 7.15
C SER A 40 16.31 -6.07 7.07
N TYR A 41 16.01 -5.12 6.20
CA TYR A 41 16.75 -3.86 6.12
C TYR A 41 16.04 -2.78 6.93
N GLN A 42 16.84 -1.95 7.59
CA GLN A 42 16.44 -0.72 8.24
C GLN A 42 17.21 0.42 7.58
N PHE A 43 16.58 1.58 7.41
CA PHE A 43 17.27 2.75 6.89
C PHE A 43 16.91 3.96 7.76
N ALA A 44 17.92 4.65 8.28
CA ALA A 44 17.72 5.77 9.20
C ALA A 44 16.76 5.41 10.37
N ASP A 45 15.68 6.17 10.53
CA ASP A 45 14.58 5.99 11.48
C ASP A 45 13.48 5.04 10.99
N ALA A 46 13.56 4.57 9.74
CA ALA A 46 12.55 3.72 9.12
C ALA A 46 12.70 2.26 9.53
N ARG A 47 11.54 1.61 9.76
CA ARG A 47 11.43 0.18 10.02
C ARG A 47 10.41 -0.44 9.07
N PRO A 48 10.81 -0.69 7.81
CA PRO A 48 9.90 -1.10 6.76
C PRO A 48 9.25 -2.43 7.07
N TRP A 49 8.00 -2.56 6.67
CA TRP A 49 7.22 -3.78 6.81
C TRP A 49 6.45 -4.08 5.53
N GLN A 50 6.09 -5.35 5.38
CA GLN A 50 5.26 -5.86 4.31
C GLN A 50 4.11 -6.66 4.94
N ALA A 51 2.94 -6.57 4.33
CA ALA A 51 1.77 -7.35 4.68
C ALA A 51 1.23 -8.09 3.44
N LEU A 52 0.82 -9.34 3.64
CA LEU A 52 0.01 -10.11 2.72
C LEU A 52 -1.41 -10.14 3.27
N ALA A 53 -2.38 -9.90 2.40
CA ALA A 53 -3.78 -9.85 2.79
C ALA A 53 -4.68 -10.47 1.73
N THR A 54 -5.77 -11.08 2.18
CA THR A 54 -6.82 -11.62 1.33
C THR A 54 -7.86 -10.54 1.07
N VAL A 55 -8.28 -10.41 -0.19
CA VAL A 55 -9.33 -9.47 -0.61
C VAL A 55 -10.69 -10.03 -0.20
N ASN A 56 -11.37 -9.29 0.67
CA ASN A 56 -12.73 -9.60 1.10
C ASN A 56 -13.78 -8.97 0.17
N ARG A 57 -13.53 -7.75 -0.30
CA ARG A 57 -14.47 -7.00 -1.14
C ARG A 57 -13.75 -6.00 -2.03
N VAL A 58 -14.24 -5.81 -3.25
CA VAL A 58 -13.85 -4.69 -4.12
C VAL A 58 -14.93 -3.62 -4.03
N PHE A 59 -14.55 -2.41 -3.60
CA PHE A 59 -15.46 -1.27 -3.46
C PHE A 59 -15.57 -0.43 -4.73
N ARG A 60 -14.48 -0.35 -5.51
CA ARG A 60 -14.41 0.44 -6.74
C ARG A 60 -13.43 -0.21 -7.70
N GLY A 61 -13.67 -0.04 -9.00
CA GLY A 61 -12.76 -0.50 -10.05
C GLY A 61 -12.77 -2.02 -10.23
N ALA A 62 -11.91 -2.51 -11.11
CA ALA A 62 -11.72 -3.93 -11.36
C ALA A 62 -10.46 -4.41 -10.65
N TYR A 63 -10.59 -5.44 -9.82
CA TYR A 63 -9.47 -6.16 -9.22
C TYR A 63 -9.85 -7.64 -9.13
N THR A 64 -9.07 -8.48 -9.78
CA THR A 64 -9.37 -9.93 -9.91
C THR A 64 -8.46 -10.81 -9.07
N ASN A 65 -7.38 -10.24 -8.52
CA ASN A 65 -6.51 -10.98 -7.61
C ASN A 65 -7.22 -11.11 -6.25
N GLY A 66 -7.28 -12.34 -5.73
CA GLY A 66 -7.85 -12.62 -4.42
C GLY A 66 -6.95 -12.17 -3.25
N GLN A 67 -5.73 -11.71 -3.54
CA GLN A 67 -4.76 -11.26 -2.55
C GLN A 67 -4.15 -9.91 -2.94
N ALA A 68 -3.71 -9.16 -1.93
CA ALA A 68 -2.94 -7.93 -2.09
C ALA A 68 -1.72 -7.94 -1.16
N THR A 69 -0.59 -7.48 -1.68
CA THR A 69 0.63 -7.26 -0.90
C THR A 69 0.91 -5.78 -0.81
N PHE A 70 1.02 -5.24 0.39
CA PHE A 70 1.27 -3.82 0.62
C PHE A 70 2.38 -3.59 1.66
N TYR A 71 2.87 -2.35 1.71
CA TYR A 71 4.10 -1.98 2.41
C TYR A 71 3.90 -0.69 3.19
N GLY A 72 4.71 -0.51 4.24
CA GLY A 72 4.77 0.74 5.00
C GLY A 72 6.01 0.78 5.91
N GLY A 73 6.08 1.75 6.83
CA GLY A 73 7.21 1.87 7.76
C GLY A 73 8.50 2.37 7.10
N LEU A 74 8.38 3.10 6.00
CA LEU A 74 9.47 3.79 5.32
C LEU A 74 9.92 5.08 6.05
N GLY A 75 9.49 5.30 7.30
CA GLY A 75 9.96 6.40 8.16
C GLY A 75 9.51 7.76 7.65
N SER A 76 10.30 8.82 7.89
CA SER A 76 9.96 10.20 7.48
C SER A 76 9.99 10.45 5.95
N THR A 77 9.99 9.39 5.13
CA THR A 77 9.91 9.54 3.67
C THR A 77 8.52 10.03 3.27
N ALA A 78 8.44 10.87 2.23
CA ALA A 78 7.24 11.63 1.85
C ALA A 78 6.02 10.78 1.42
N CYS A 79 6.09 9.45 1.49
CA CYS A 79 5.02 8.53 1.11
C CYS A 79 4.71 7.50 2.22
N ASP A 80 5.41 7.55 3.34
CA ASP A 80 4.97 6.82 4.53
C ASP A 80 3.87 7.62 5.22
N LEU A 81 2.70 6.99 5.35
CA LEU A 81 1.59 7.58 6.09
C LEU A 81 1.75 7.38 7.61
N GLY A 82 2.84 6.74 8.04
CA GLY A 82 3.21 6.58 9.44
C GLY A 82 2.42 5.49 10.16
N TYR A 83 1.69 4.64 9.43
CA TYR A 83 0.95 3.54 10.03
C TYR A 83 1.90 2.43 10.49
N GLY A 84 1.67 1.96 11.71
CA GLY A 84 2.36 0.79 12.24
C GLY A 84 2.07 -0.46 11.42
N ILE A 85 2.95 -1.45 11.57
CA ILE A 85 2.75 -2.78 10.98
C ILE A 85 1.40 -3.37 11.42
N PRO A 86 0.58 -3.90 10.50
CA PRO A 86 -0.67 -4.54 10.88
C PRO A 86 -0.46 -5.90 11.54
N LYS A 87 -1.49 -6.40 12.20
CA LYS A 87 -1.55 -7.76 12.75
C LYS A 87 -2.41 -8.67 11.87
N PRO A 88 -2.20 -9.99 11.92
CA PRO A 88 -3.13 -10.95 11.33
C PRO A 88 -4.56 -10.70 11.82
N GLY A 89 -5.49 -10.63 10.88
CA GLY A 89 -6.90 -10.33 11.10
C GLY A 89 -7.27 -8.85 11.03
N ASP A 90 -6.31 -7.92 11.01
CA ASP A 90 -6.59 -6.49 10.83
C ASP A 90 -7.21 -6.24 9.46
N GLU A 91 -8.10 -5.25 9.40
CA GLU A 91 -8.81 -4.88 8.17
C GLU A 91 -8.25 -3.57 7.61
N TRP A 92 -8.00 -3.56 6.30
CA TRP A 92 -7.36 -2.46 5.61
C TRP A 92 -8.07 -2.14 4.30
N MET A 93 -8.00 -0.88 3.90
CA MET A 93 -8.39 -0.43 2.57
C MET A 93 -7.14 -0.17 1.73
N VAL A 94 -7.05 -0.84 0.59
CA VAL A 94 -5.89 -0.78 -0.30
C VAL A 94 -6.32 -0.22 -1.65
N TYR A 95 -5.63 0.83 -2.07
CA TYR A 95 -5.82 1.49 -3.36
C TYR A 95 -4.78 0.91 -4.31
N VAL A 96 -5.25 0.23 -5.34
CA VAL A 96 -4.41 -0.48 -6.30
C VAL A 96 -4.64 0.07 -7.70
N SER A 97 -3.58 0.15 -8.49
CA SER A 97 -3.69 0.39 -9.92
C SER A 97 -4.35 -0.83 -10.57
N SER A 98 -5.45 -0.64 -11.29
CA SER A 98 -6.18 -1.73 -11.96
C SER A 98 -5.43 -2.27 -13.17
N GLY A 99 -4.40 -1.57 -13.67
CA GLY A 99 -3.62 -2.00 -14.83
C GLY A 99 -2.55 -3.04 -14.49
N ASP A 100 -1.79 -2.81 -13.42
CA ASP A 100 -0.64 -3.63 -13.01
C ASP A 100 -0.77 -4.21 -11.59
N GLY A 101 -1.87 -3.93 -10.89
CA GLY A 101 -2.12 -4.40 -9.52
C GLY A 101 -1.24 -3.75 -8.46
N ARG A 102 -0.44 -2.73 -8.82
CA ARG A 102 0.48 -2.06 -7.90
C ARG A 102 -0.29 -1.30 -6.83
N VAL A 103 0.06 -1.53 -5.57
CA VAL A 103 -0.47 -0.75 -4.44
C VAL A 103 0.05 0.68 -4.49
N ILE A 104 -0.87 1.63 -4.44
CA ILE A 104 -0.61 3.07 -4.42
C ILE A 104 -0.68 3.58 -2.98
N TYR A 105 -1.74 3.22 -2.25
CA TYR A 105 -1.95 3.58 -0.85
C TYR A 105 -2.60 2.43 -0.08
N ALA A 106 -2.33 2.37 1.23
CA ALA A 106 -3.00 1.45 2.14
C ALA A 106 -3.30 2.17 3.46
N PHE A 107 -4.51 1.99 3.97
CA PHE A 107 -4.99 2.62 5.20
C PHE A 107 -5.65 1.57 6.10
N PRO A 108 -5.51 1.67 7.44
CA PRO A 108 -6.39 0.93 8.35
C PRO A 108 -7.85 1.24 8.01
N ALA A 109 -8.71 0.23 7.97
CA ALA A 109 -10.07 0.38 7.44
C ALA A 109 -10.86 1.51 8.14
N GLY A 110 -10.75 1.62 9.47
CA GLY A 110 -11.39 2.69 10.23
C GLY A 110 -10.97 4.10 9.80
N VAL A 111 -9.70 4.29 9.41
CA VAL A 111 -9.21 5.57 8.89
C VAL A 111 -9.78 5.83 7.50
N ALA A 112 -9.78 4.82 6.63
CA ALA A 112 -10.37 4.94 5.29
C ALA A 112 -11.86 5.33 5.36
N PHE A 113 -12.66 4.61 6.17
CA PHE A 113 -14.10 4.88 6.32
C PHE A 113 -14.42 6.24 6.96
N ALA A 114 -13.50 6.80 7.74
CA ALA A 114 -13.61 8.16 8.25
C ALA A 114 -13.32 9.21 7.17
N ALA A 115 -12.37 8.92 6.26
CA ALA A 115 -11.93 9.83 5.22
C ALA A 115 -12.81 9.84 3.96
N ASP A 116 -13.38 8.69 3.57
CA ASP A 116 -14.26 8.57 2.40
C ASP A 116 -15.61 7.92 2.79
N PRO A 117 -16.72 8.67 2.80
CA PRO A 117 -18.04 8.12 3.09
C PRO A 117 -18.55 7.13 2.02
N ASN A 118 -18.02 7.17 0.79
CA ASN A 118 -18.51 6.36 -0.33
C ASN A 118 -18.03 4.91 -0.29
N ILE A 119 -17.10 4.58 0.60
CA ILE A 119 -16.69 3.18 0.90
C ILE A 119 -17.49 2.57 2.06
N ARG A 120 -18.55 3.22 2.55
CA ARG A 120 -19.39 2.69 3.64
C ARG A 120 -20.55 1.77 3.21
N GLN A 121 -20.70 1.47 1.92
CA GLN A 121 -21.83 0.70 1.38
C GLN A 121 -21.44 -0.74 1.07
#